data_AF-A0A2V9N008-F1
#
_entry.id   AF-A0A2V9N008-F1
#
_cell.length_a   1.000
_cell.length_b   1.000
_cell.length_c   1.000
_cell.angle_alpha   90.00
_cell.angle_beta   90.00
_cell.angle_gamma   90.00
#
_symmetry.space_group_name_H-M   'P 1'
#
loop_
_entity.id
_entity.type
_entity.pdbx_description
1 polymer ?
#
loop_
_entity_poly.entity_id
_entity_poly.type
_entity_poly.pdbx_seq_one_letter_code
_entity_poly.pdbx_strand_id
1 'polypeptide(L)'
;MPDPTSVKELDLKPIAGKQYFNIDREWREEFIYFLMVDRFQDDIPRPIASGATRSAGIAAPNTFFGGNIRGITQNLDYIAGLGCTAIWLSPVFENNADAYHGYDINNYLRIDPHFGTKQDLIDLVDAAHNFQKNGHAFPIRVILDVVINHSGDNWFYQGGFRFFYFNDQIFPFGDFRRNDRPIPTELRNKDWYHRRGEMRDFDHAPENQHGDISGLKDYSNDDDAIGSDIINTLIKGHSFWIREADVDGFRVDAVKHMGEIASSRFCSNIREYTR
;
A
#
# COMPACT_ATOMS: atom_id res chain seq x y z
N MET A 1 -20.53 4.72 -9.12
CA MET A 1 -19.83 5.92 -9.61
C MET A 1 -18.47 5.49 -10.12
N PRO A 2 -17.88 6.15 -11.13
CA PRO A 2 -16.51 5.85 -11.55
C PRO A 2 -15.54 6.05 -10.38
N ASP A 3 -14.44 5.31 -10.38
CA ASP A 3 -13.37 5.48 -9.39
C ASP A 3 -12.76 6.89 -9.52
N PRO A 4 -12.45 7.57 -8.41
CA PRO A 4 -11.90 8.92 -8.44
C PRO A 4 -10.50 8.93 -9.08
N THR A 5 -10.20 9.98 -9.84
CA THR A 5 -8.89 10.13 -10.51
C THR A 5 -8.01 11.21 -9.89
N SER A 6 -8.58 12.04 -9.04
CA SER A 6 -7.90 13.14 -8.34
C SER A 6 -8.31 13.14 -6.87
N VAL A 7 -7.38 13.56 -6.00
CA VAL A 7 -7.72 13.77 -4.57
C VAL A 7 -8.71 14.92 -4.34
N LYS A 8 -8.95 15.76 -5.35
CA LYS A 8 -9.96 16.84 -5.32
C LYS A 8 -11.38 16.32 -5.45
N GLU A 9 -11.55 15.10 -5.95
CA GLU A 9 -12.86 14.44 -6.11
C GLU A 9 -13.30 13.73 -4.81
N LEU A 10 -12.40 13.61 -3.82
CA LEU A 10 -12.64 12.87 -2.59
C LEU A 10 -13.45 13.70 -1.60
N ASP A 11 -14.62 13.18 -1.21
CA ASP A 11 -15.32 13.62 0.00
C ASP A 11 -14.84 12.77 1.18
N LEU A 12 -14.17 13.40 2.13
CA LEU A 12 -13.60 12.72 3.29
C LEU A 12 -14.52 12.77 4.53
N LYS A 13 -15.74 13.31 4.41
CA LYS A 13 -16.74 13.27 5.49
C LYS A 13 -17.19 11.83 5.77
N PRO A 14 -17.48 11.45 7.02
CA PRO A 14 -18.02 10.12 7.33
C PRO A 14 -19.19 9.72 6.44
N ILE A 15 -19.22 8.46 6.01
CA ILE A 15 -20.32 7.93 5.20
C ILE A 15 -21.58 7.88 6.05
N ALA A 16 -22.66 8.51 5.60
CA ALA A 16 -23.92 8.54 6.34
C ALA A 16 -24.45 7.12 6.60
N GLY A 17 -24.66 6.78 7.87
CA GLY A 17 -25.15 5.47 8.30
C GLY A 17 -24.08 4.38 8.44
N LYS A 18 -22.83 4.64 8.05
CA LYS A 18 -21.72 3.72 8.34
C LYS A 18 -21.33 3.83 9.82
N GLN A 19 -21.25 2.68 10.48
CA GLN A 19 -20.65 2.59 11.82
C GLN A 19 -19.18 2.26 11.64
N TYR A 20 -18.32 3.19 12.06
CA TYR A 20 -16.89 2.97 12.05
C TYR A 20 -16.50 2.15 13.28
N PHE A 21 -15.72 1.10 13.06
CA PHE A 21 -15.30 0.16 14.07
C PHE A 21 -14.47 0.85 15.15
N ASN A 22 -14.75 0.49 16.39
CA ASN A 22 -14.00 0.94 17.54
C ASN A 22 -13.97 -0.17 18.57
N ILE A 23 -12.81 -0.39 19.18
CA ILE A 23 -12.62 -1.37 20.25
C ILE A 23 -11.65 -0.86 21.29
N ASP A 24 -11.98 -1.10 22.56
CA ASP A 24 -11.13 -0.85 23.71
C ASP A 24 -10.05 -1.94 23.87
N ARG A 25 -9.20 -2.08 22.84
CA ARG A 25 -8.02 -2.97 22.85
C ARG A 25 -6.79 -2.19 22.40
N GLU A 26 -5.74 -2.18 23.21
CA GLU A 26 -4.54 -1.42 22.88
C GLU A 26 -3.70 -2.09 21.80
N TRP A 27 -2.95 -1.31 21.00
CA TRP A 27 -2.06 -1.86 19.96
C TRP A 27 -1.00 -2.84 20.50
N ARG A 28 -0.55 -2.66 21.75
CA ARG A 28 0.41 -3.56 22.41
C ARG A 28 -0.16 -4.95 22.72
N GLU A 29 -1.49 -5.10 22.65
CA GLU A 29 -2.20 -6.36 22.89
C GLU A 29 -2.49 -7.09 21.58
N GLU A 30 -2.17 -6.48 20.43
CA GLU A 30 -2.40 -7.08 19.12
C GLU A 30 -1.34 -8.13 18.79
N PHE A 31 -1.79 -9.30 18.33
CA PHE A 31 -0.92 -10.27 17.68
C PHE A 31 -1.14 -10.21 16.18
N ILE A 32 -0.17 -9.62 15.47
CA ILE A 32 -0.27 -9.27 14.05
C ILE A 32 0.21 -10.42 13.17
N TYR A 33 -0.63 -10.83 12.22
CA TYR A 33 -0.26 -11.75 11.14
C TYR A 33 0.03 -10.96 9.85
N PHE A 34 1.30 -10.84 9.47
CA PHE A 34 1.66 -10.31 8.17
C PHE A 34 1.43 -11.35 7.08
N LEU A 35 0.77 -10.95 5.99
CA LEU A 35 0.60 -11.79 4.81
C LEU A 35 0.81 -10.99 3.54
N MET A 36 1.56 -11.58 2.61
CA MET A 36 1.65 -11.09 1.24
C MET A 36 0.45 -11.63 0.47
N VAL A 37 -0.42 -10.73 0.01
CA VAL A 37 -1.75 -11.06 -0.53
C VAL A 37 -1.65 -12.13 -1.62
N ASP A 38 -0.76 -11.94 -2.59
CA ASP A 38 -0.53 -12.86 -3.72
C ASP A 38 -0.11 -14.29 -3.30
N ARG A 39 0.52 -14.45 -2.13
CA ARG A 39 1.12 -15.72 -1.68
C ARG A 39 0.39 -16.40 -0.55
N PHE A 40 -0.71 -15.82 -0.09
CA PHE A 40 -1.47 -16.40 1.00
C PHE A 40 -2.43 -17.48 0.50
N GLN A 41 -3.55 -17.08 -0.09
CA GLN A 41 -4.60 -18.00 -0.53
C GLN A 41 -5.47 -17.31 -1.57
N ASP A 42 -5.81 -18.01 -2.65
CA ASP A 42 -6.83 -17.55 -3.60
C ASP A 42 -8.24 -17.92 -3.10
N ASP A 43 -9.26 -17.37 -3.74
CA ASP A 43 -10.67 -17.62 -3.43
C ASP A 43 -11.23 -18.89 -4.09
N ILE A 44 -10.36 -19.76 -4.61
CA ILE A 44 -10.73 -21.02 -5.26
C ILE A 44 -10.75 -22.13 -4.20
N PRO A 45 -11.91 -22.73 -3.91
CA PRO A 45 -11.97 -23.87 -2.99
C PRO A 45 -11.17 -25.04 -3.56
N ARG A 46 -10.16 -25.50 -2.81
CA ARG A 46 -9.38 -26.69 -3.16
C ARG A 46 -9.66 -27.81 -2.15
N PRO A 47 -9.87 -29.06 -2.61
CA PRO A 47 -10.00 -30.18 -1.69
C PRO A 47 -8.71 -30.37 -0.90
N ILE A 48 -8.84 -30.78 0.37
CA ILE A 48 -7.69 -31.14 1.20
C ILE A 48 -6.92 -32.25 0.49
N ALA A 49 -5.62 -32.03 0.26
CA ALA A 49 -4.77 -33.05 -0.34
C ALA A 49 -4.78 -34.30 0.53
N SER A 50 -5.24 -35.43 -0.02
CA SER A 50 -5.26 -36.73 0.65
C SER A 50 -3.86 -37.34 0.62
N GLY A 51 -2.96 -36.84 1.47
CA GLY A 51 -1.62 -37.39 1.59
C GLY A 51 -0.86 -36.81 2.78
N ALA A 52 -0.38 -37.68 3.68
CA ALA A 52 0.51 -37.32 4.79
C ALA A 52 1.95 -37.04 4.34
N THR A 53 2.20 -36.95 3.03
CA THR A 53 3.54 -36.73 2.47
C THR A 53 3.81 -35.26 2.31
N ARG A 54 4.82 -34.77 3.04
CA ARG A 54 5.43 -33.47 2.75
C ARG A 54 5.91 -33.49 1.31
N SER A 55 5.34 -32.63 0.45
CA SER A 55 5.88 -32.38 -0.88
C SER A 55 6.98 -31.33 -0.79
N ALA A 56 7.90 -31.34 -1.75
CA ALA A 56 8.72 -30.16 -1.99
C ALA A 56 7.80 -28.98 -2.31
N GLY A 57 8.13 -27.79 -1.81
CA GLY A 57 7.45 -26.56 -2.23
C GLY A 57 7.56 -26.34 -3.74
N ILE A 58 6.68 -25.51 -4.29
CA ILE A 58 6.72 -25.12 -5.70
C ILE A 58 7.78 -24.01 -5.87
N ALA A 59 8.52 -24.02 -6.98
CA ALA A 59 9.37 -22.89 -7.32
C ALA A 59 8.51 -21.62 -7.41
N ALA A 60 8.92 -20.54 -6.74
CA ALA A 60 8.19 -19.28 -6.72
C ALA A 60 8.83 -18.27 -7.69
N PRO A 61 8.47 -18.24 -8.99
CA PRO A 61 8.89 -17.17 -9.89
C PRO A 61 8.45 -15.79 -9.39
N ASN A 62 9.12 -14.77 -9.93
CA ASN A 62 8.74 -13.37 -9.74
C ASN A 62 7.52 -13.02 -10.62
N THR A 63 6.41 -13.71 -10.39
CA THR A 63 5.11 -13.50 -11.04
C THR A 63 3.99 -13.59 -10.01
N PHE A 64 2.78 -13.21 -10.39
CA PHE A 64 1.59 -13.45 -9.60
C PHE A 64 1.30 -14.95 -9.44
N PHE A 65 0.81 -15.32 -8.26
CA PHE A 65 0.41 -16.67 -7.84
C PHE A 65 -1.09 -16.79 -7.56
N GLY A 66 -1.80 -15.66 -7.51
CA GLY A 66 -3.27 -15.62 -7.52
C GLY A 66 -3.93 -15.46 -6.15
N GLY A 67 -3.14 -15.36 -5.07
CA GLY A 67 -3.69 -15.00 -3.78
C GLY A 67 -4.40 -13.64 -3.83
N ASN A 68 -5.54 -13.53 -3.17
CA ASN A 68 -6.44 -12.39 -3.33
C ASN A 68 -7.21 -12.08 -2.04
N ILE A 69 -7.87 -10.92 -2.00
CA ILE A 69 -8.54 -10.39 -0.82
C ILE A 69 -9.67 -11.32 -0.34
N ARG A 70 -10.46 -11.88 -1.26
CA ARG A 70 -11.50 -12.85 -0.90
C ARG A 70 -10.94 -14.14 -0.29
N GLY A 71 -9.80 -14.62 -0.79
CA GLY A 71 -9.09 -15.75 -0.20
C GLY A 71 -8.68 -15.48 1.26
N ILE A 72 -8.28 -14.25 1.59
CA ILE A 72 -8.01 -13.85 2.98
C ILE A 72 -9.29 -13.87 3.81
N THR A 73 -10.38 -13.28 3.31
CA THR A 73 -11.69 -13.28 4.00
C THR A 73 -12.16 -14.69 4.33
N GLN A 74 -11.98 -15.64 3.40
CA GLN A 74 -12.35 -17.05 3.59
C GLN A 74 -11.50 -17.79 4.64
N ASN A 75 -10.38 -17.21 5.07
CA ASN A 75 -9.41 -17.85 5.97
C ASN A 75 -9.22 -17.09 7.29
N LEU A 76 -10.13 -16.20 7.66
CA LEU A 76 -10.11 -15.54 8.97
C LEU A 76 -10.17 -16.55 10.14
N ASP A 77 -10.84 -17.70 9.97
CA ASP A 77 -10.83 -18.80 10.94
C ASP A 77 -9.43 -19.35 11.20
N TYR A 78 -8.61 -19.52 10.15
CA TYR A 78 -7.22 -19.96 10.29
C TYR A 78 -6.40 -18.93 11.07
N ILE A 79 -6.51 -17.66 10.69
CA ILE A 79 -5.77 -16.54 11.30
C ILE A 79 -6.15 -16.39 12.78
N ALA A 80 -7.46 -16.36 13.07
CA ALA A 80 -7.96 -16.33 14.44
C ALA A 80 -7.56 -17.59 15.22
N GLY A 81 -7.50 -18.75 14.55
CA GLY A 81 -7.03 -20.03 15.09
C GLY A 81 -5.61 -19.96 15.67
N LEU A 82 -4.71 -19.22 15.00
CA LEU A 82 -3.36 -18.92 15.49
C LEU A 82 -3.34 -17.98 16.71
N GLY A 83 -4.47 -17.36 17.03
CA GLY A 83 -4.60 -16.35 18.09
C GLY A 83 -4.30 -14.93 17.63
N CYS A 84 -4.13 -14.71 16.31
CA CYS A 84 -3.89 -13.39 15.75
C CYS A 84 -5.14 -12.52 15.82
N THR A 85 -4.98 -11.29 16.31
CA THR A 85 -6.06 -10.31 16.50
C THR A 85 -5.94 -9.12 15.53
N ALA A 86 -4.93 -9.16 14.65
CA ALA A 86 -4.76 -8.22 13.56
C ALA A 86 -4.10 -8.91 12.35
N ILE A 87 -4.41 -8.42 11.16
CA ILE A 87 -3.74 -8.78 9.91
C ILE A 87 -3.04 -7.55 9.33
N TRP A 88 -1.85 -7.75 8.77
CA TRP A 88 -1.13 -6.75 8.00
C TRP A 88 -0.97 -7.26 6.57
N LEU A 89 -1.61 -6.57 5.64
CA LEU A 89 -1.58 -6.90 4.21
C LEU A 89 -0.41 -6.18 3.54
N SER A 90 0.35 -6.87 2.68
CA SER A 90 1.20 -6.20 1.68
C SER A 90 0.39 -5.17 0.88
N PRO A 91 1.01 -4.16 0.23
CA PRO A 91 0.23 -3.09 -0.36
C PRO A 91 -0.75 -3.61 -1.42
N VAL A 92 -1.98 -3.08 -1.38
CA VAL A 92 -3.13 -3.60 -2.15
C VAL A 92 -3.57 -2.68 -3.30
N PHE A 93 -2.95 -1.51 -3.45
CA PHE A 93 -3.32 -0.53 -4.47
C PHE A 93 -2.85 -0.99 -5.86
N GLU A 94 -3.48 -0.49 -6.93
CA GLU A 94 -3.19 -0.91 -8.30
C GLU A 94 -1.72 -0.63 -8.70
N ASN A 95 -1.02 -1.68 -9.13
CA ASN A 95 0.39 -1.68 -9.49
C ASN A 95 0.63 -1.81 -10.99
N ASN A 96 1.88 -1.58 -11.39
CA ASN A 96 2.41 -1.97 -12.68
C ASN A 96 2.48 -3.50 -12.83
N ALA A 97 2.74 -3.96 -14.06
CA ALA A 97 2.80 -5.38 -14.38
C ALA A 97 3.85 -6.11 -13.52
N ASP A 98 3.59 -7.39 -13.22
CA ASP A 98 4.47 -8.30 -12.47
C ASP A 98 4.75 -7.91 -11.00
N ALA A 99 4.17 -6.83 -10.48
CA ALA A 99 4.36 -6.34 -9.13
C ALA A 99 3.50 -7.06 -8.07
N TYR A 100 3.61 -8.39 -8.02
CA TYR A 100 2.89 -9.26 -7.08
C TYR A 100 3.07 -8.88 -5.59
N HIS A 101 4.16 -8.16 -5.29
CA HIS A 101 4.51 -7.71 -3.96
C HIS A 101 3.79 -6.42 -3.53
N GLY A 102 3.24 -5.64 -4.47
CA GLY A 102 2.44 -4.44 -4.18
C GLY A 102 3.17 -3.09 -4.14
N TYR A 103 4.48 -3.05 -4.41
CA TYR A 103 5.31 -1.83 -4.19
C TYR A 103 5.54 -0.99 -5.46
N ASP A 104 5.03 -1.42 -6.62
CA ASP A 104 5.20 -0.72 -7.90
C ASP A 104 3.90 0.01 -8.28
N ILE A 105 3.44 0.88 -7.37
CA ILE A 105 2.09 1.46 -7.40
C ILE A 105 1.96 2.45 -8.56
N ASN A 106 0.91 2.28 -9.37
CA ASN A 106 0.51 3.27 -10.38
C ASN A 106 -0.81 3.97 -10.05
N ASN A 107 -1.64 3.43 -9.15
CA ASN A 107 -2.89 4.07 -8.75
C ASN A 107 -3.24 3.81 -7.29
N TYR A 108 -3.12 4.85 -6.47
CA TYR A 108 -3.38 4.86 -5.03
C TYR A 108 -4.87 4.86 -4.66
N LEU A 109 -5.77 5.12 -5.61
CA LEU A 109 -7.22 5.27 -5.37
C LEU A 109 -8.03 4.05 -5.80
N ARG A 110 -7.36 2.96 -6.20
CA ARG A 110 -7.99 1.70 -6.60
C ARG A 110 -7.22 0.50 -6.07
N ILE A 111 -7.95 -0.58 -5.77
CA ILE A 111 -7.35 -1.90 -5.49
C ILE A 111 -6.79 -2.51 -6.77
N ASP A 112 -5.66 -3.20 -6.66
CA ASP A 112 -5.10 -3.95 -7.77
C ASP A 112 -6.09 -5.02 -8.28
N PRO A 113 -6.41 -5.03 -9.57
CA PRO A 113 -7.38 -5.98 -10.12
C PRO A 113 -6.97 -7.45 -9.95
N HIS A 114 -5.69 -7.77 -9.72
CA HIS A 114 -5.26 -9.12 -9.40
C HIS A 114 -5.63 -9.53 -7.96
N PHE A 115 -5.73 -8.56 -7.04
CA PHE A 115 -6.08 -8.81 -5.63
C PHE A 115 -7.58 -8.69 -5.36
N GLY A 116 -8.32 -7.91 -6.15
CA GLY A 116 -9.76 -7.82 -6.08
C GLY A 116 -10.29 -6.43 -6.39
N THR A 117 -11.41 -6.09 -5.76
CA THR A 117 -12.11 -4.81 -5.91
C THR A 117 -12.09 -4.03 -4.61
N LYS A 118 -12.49 -2.74 -4.68
CA LYS A 118 -12.75 -1.94 -3.48
C LYS A 118 -13.77 -2.62 -2.56
N GLN A 119 -14.82 -3.24 -3.12
CA GLN A 119 -15.82 -3.93 -2.33
C GLN A 119 -15.23 -5.15 -1.61
N ASP A 120 -14.33 -5.91 -2.25
CA ASP A 120 -13.68 -7.04 -1.58
C ASP A 120 -12.86 -6.58 -0.35
N LEU A 121 -12.21 -5.40 -0.41
CA LEU A 121 -11.51 -4.85 0.76
C LEU A 121 -12.50 -4.42 1.86
N ILE A 122 -13.60 -3.76 1.51
CA ILE A 122 -14.66 -3.39 2.46
C ILE A 122 -15.20 -4.66 3.14
N ASP A 123 -15.53 -5.69 2.36
CA ASP A 123 -16.06 -6.95 2.85
C ASP A 123 -15.07 -7.69 3.75
N LEU A 124 -13.76 -7.65 3.44
CA LEU A 124 -12.72 -8.20 4.31
C LEU A 124 -12.69 -7.48 5.67
N VAL A 125 -12.69 -6.15 5.65
CA VAL A 125 -12.62 -5.36 6.89
C VAL A 125 -13.89 -5.58 7.73
N ASP A 126 -15.07 -5.51 7.11
CA ASP A 126 -16.33 -5.78 7.79
C ASP A 126 -16.36 -7.20 8.38
N ALA A 127 -15.90 -8.21 7.63
CA ALA A 127 -15.82 -9.59 8.12
C ALA A 127 -14.81 -9.75 9.27
N ALA A 128 -13.67 -9.08 9.20
CA ALA A 128 -12.62 -9.10 10.22
C ALA A 128 -13.10 -8.44 11.52
N HIS A 129 -13.75 -7.27 11.43
CA HIS A 129 -14.31 -6.56 12.57
C HIS A 129 -15.48 -7.30 13.23
N ASN A 130 -16.31 -7.99 12.45
CA ASN A 130 -17.44 -8.76 12.98
C ASN A 130 -17.10 -10.23 13.29
N PHE A 131 -15.81 -10.60 13.20
CA PHE A 131 -15.40 -11.99 13.32
C PHE A 131 -15.73 -12.57 14.69
N GLN A 132 -16.19 -13.82 14.70
CA GLN A 132 -16.51 -14.57 15.92
C GLN A 132 -15.69 -15.85 15.99
N LYS A 133 -15.08 -16.11 17.14
CA LYS A 133 -14.35 -17.34 17.42
C LYS A 133 -15.08 -18.10 18.52
N ASN A 134 -15.50 -19.34 18.24
CA ASN A 134 -16.23 -20.19 19.19
C ASN A 134 -17.51 -19.52 19.76
N GLY A 135 -18.22 -18.74 18.95
CA GLY A 135 -19.44 -18.03 19.37
C GLY A 135 -19.21 -16.75 20.19
N HIS A 136 -17.95 -16.33 20.36
CA HIS A 136 -17.60 -15.08 21.04
C HIS A 136 -17.03 -14.08 20.04
N ALA A 137 -17.28 -12.78 20.26
CA ALA A 137 -16.67 -11.71 19.47
C ALA A 137 -15.15 -11.82 19.54
N PHE A 138 -14.51 -11.85 18.37
CA PHE A 138 -13.06 -11.92 18.21
C PHE A 138 -12.65 -11.02 17.04
N PRO A 139 -12.83 -9.70 17.16
CA PRO A 139 -12.55 -8.78 16.06
C PRO A 139 -11.06 -8.75 15.72
N ILE A 140 -10.80 -8.74 14.42
CA ILE A 140 -9.47 -8.71 13.82
C ILE A 140 -9.27 -7.33 13.17
N ARG A 141 -8.21 -6.61 13.57
CA ARG A 141 -7.83 -5.34 12.94
C ARG A 141 -7.20 -5.58 11.56
N VAL A 142 -7.41 -4.70 10.60
CA VAL A 142 -6.82 -4.75 9.25
C VAL A 142 -5.87 -3.57 9.06
N ILE A 143 -4.59 -3.88 8.87
CA ILE A 143 -3.52 -2.91 8.61
C ILE A 143 -3.13 -3.02 7.14
N LEU A 144 -3.06 -1.88 6.45
CA LEU A 144 -2.48 -1.84 5.10
C LEU A 144 -1.01 -1.44 5.15
N ASP A 145 -0.17 -2.13 4.40
CA ASP A 145 1.12 -1.59 4.02
C ASP A 145 0.92 -0.44 3.02
N VAL A 146 1.53 0.71 3.30
CA VAL A 146 1.38 1.93 2.50
C VAL A 146 2.73 2.47 2.09
N VAL A 147 2.80 2.88 0.83
CA VAL A 147 4.02 3.43 0.23
C VAL A 147 3.82 4.92 0.03
N ILE A 148 4.63 5.74 0.69
CA ILE A 148 4.60 7.20 0.55
C ILE A 148 5.95 7.79 0.17
N ASN A 149 6.96 6.93 -0.02
CA ASN A 149 8.31 7.31 -0.44
C ASN A 149 8.39 7.53 -1.95
N HIS A 150 7.90 6.57 -2.73
CA HIS A 150 8.04 6.52 -4.17
C HIS A 150 6.69 6.22 -4.84
N SER A 151 6.58 6.54 -6.12
CA SER A 151 5.62 5.86 -7.00
C SER A 151 6.24 4.57 -7.53
N GLY A 152 5.48 3.78 -8.27
CA GLY A 152 6.03 2.76 -9.15
C GLY A 152 6.99 3.30 -10.22
N ASP A 153 7.49 2.43 -11.10
CA ASP A 153 8.26 2.80 -12.30
C ASP A 153 7.36 3.47 -13.36
N ASN A 154 6.71 4.58 -13.00
CA ASN A 154 5.63 5.20 -13.76
C ASN A 154 6.11 6.18 -14.84
N TRP A 155 7.38 6.58 -14.83
CA TRP A 155 7.99 7.48 -15.80
C TRP A 155 9.44 7.07 -16.07
N PHE A 156 10.05 7.61 -17.12
CA PHE A 156 11.45 7.32 -17.47
C PHE A 156 12.24 8.60 -17.71
N TYR A 157 13.56 8.55 -17.48
CA TYR A 157 14.45 9.68 -17.80
C TYR A 157 14.57 9.87 -19.32
N GLN A 158 14.91 11.07 -19.77
CA GLN A 158 15.04 11.39 -21.19
C GLN A 158 15.94 10.38 -21.92
N GLY A 159 15.46 9.83 -23.03
CA GLY A 159 16.17 8.81 -23.81
C GLY A 159 16.04 7.39 -23.27
N GLY A 160 15.33 7.16 -22.16
CA GLY A 160 15.16 5.83 -21.55
C GLY A 160 16.42 5.33 -20.84
N PHE A 161 17.38 6.21 -20.57
CA PHE A 161 18.63 5.84 -19.91
C PHE A 161 18.41 5.56 -18.42
N ARG A 162 19.17 4.59 -17.91
CA ARG A 162 19.32 4.38 -16.47
C ARG A 162 20.41 5.32 -15.96
N PHE A 163 19.99 6.34 -15.23
CA PHE A 163 20.90 7.21 -14.49
C PHE A 163 21.12 6.64 -13.09
N PHE A 164 22.29 6.89 -12.54
CA PHE A 164 22.63 6.54 -11.17
C PHE A 164 22.91 7.82 -10.39
N TYR A 165 22.65 7.75 -9.09
CA TYR A 165 22.90 8.86 -8.20
C TYR A 165 24.34 9.36 -8.29
N PHE A 166 24.48 10.70 -8.36
CA PHE A 166 25.76 11.39 -8.38
C PHE A 166 25.58 12.84 -7.91
N ASN A 167 26.04 13.15 -6.69
CA ASN A 167 26.12 14.50 -6.12
C ASN A 167 24.85 15.36 -6.34
N ASP A 168 23.67 14.79 -6.05
CA ASP A 168 22.38 15.46 -6.25
C ASP A 168 22.20 16.05 -7.66
N GLN A 169 22.77 15.46 -8.70
CA GLN A 169 22.52 15.91 -10.06
C GLN A 169 21.08 15.62 -10.49
N ILE A 170 20.36 16.65 -10.98
CA ILE A 170 19.03 16.46 -11.59
C ILE A 170 19.22 15.92 -13.01
N PHE A 171 18.59 14.78 -13.29
CA PHE A 171 18.52 14.21 -14.63
C PHE A 171 17.23 14.65 -15.36
N PRO A 172 17.29 14.78 -16.68
CA PRO A 172 16.15 15.21 -17.48
C PRO A 172 15.01 14.19 -17.44
N PHE A 173 13.80 14.67 -17.19
CA PHE A 173 12.58 13.88 -17.29
C PHE A 173 12.30 13.53 -18.75
N GLY A 174 11.92 12.29 -19.04
CA GLY A 174 11.51 11.83 -20.37
C GLY A 174 10.01 12.02 -20.54
N ASP A 175 9.24 11.01 -20.13
CA ASP A 175 7.78 11.06 -20.11
C ASP A 175 7.21 10.07 -19.07
N PHE A 176 5.92 10.21 -18.74
CA PHE A 176 5.18 9.16 -18.07
C PHE A 176 5.04 7.95 -19.00
N ARG A 177 5.20 6.74 -18.48
CA ARG A 177 5.06 5.50 -19.26
C ARG A 177 3.63 5.28 -19.74
N ARG A 178 2.66 5.87 -19.03
CA ARG A 178 1.23 5.78 -19.30
C ARG A 178 0.61 7.16 -19.15
N ASN A 179 -0.13 7.62 -20.16
CA ASN A 179 -0.78 8.94 -20.14
C ASN A 179 -1.89 9.07 -19.07
N ASP A 180 -2.41 7.93 -18.60
CA ASP A 180 -3.50 7.83 -17.64
C ASP A 180 -3.01 7.46 -16.22
N ARG A 181 -1.70 7.49 -15.96
CA ARG A 181 -1.09 7.16 -14.65
C ARG A 181 0.11 8.08 -14.36
N PRO A 182 0.55 8.22 -13.09
CA PRO A 182 -0.08 7.67 -11.88
C PRO A 182 -1.42 8.31 -11.50
N ILE A 183 -2.16 7.68 -10.58
CA ILE A 183 -3.36 8.23 -9.94
C ILE A 183 -3.09 8.30 -8.42
N PRO A 184 -3.38 9.41 -7.72
CA PRO A 184 -4.09 10.60 -8.20
C PRO A 184 -3.33 11.42 -9.26
N THR A 185 -4.08 12.11 -10.12
CA THR A 185 -3.54 12.91 -11.25
C THR A 185 -2.54 13.98 -10.81
N GLU A 186 -2.64 14.47 -9.57
CA GLU A 186 -1.66 15.38 -8.96
C GLU A 186 -0.23 14.82 -8.99
N LEU A 187 -0.06 13.50 -8.87
CA LEU A 187 1.25 12.83 -8.94
C LEU A 187 1.85 12.84 -10.35
N ARG A 188 1.14 13.35 -11.36
CA ARG A 188 1.65 13.56 -12.73
C ARG A 188 2.38 14.89 -12.88
N ASN A 189 2.99 15.37 -11.80
CA ASN A 189 3.88 16.52 -11.83
C ASN A 189 5.34 16.04 -11.79
N LYS A 190 6.10 16.22 -12.87
CA LYS A 190 7.51 15.81 -12.94
C LYS A 190 8.39 16.49 -11.88
N ASP A 191 7.97 17.64 -11.35
CA ASP A 191 8.70 18.40 -10.35
C ASP A 191 8.41 17.90 -8.92
N TRP A 192 7.52 16.90 -8.77
CA TRP A 192 7.28 16.18 -7.51
C TRP A 192 8.20 14.96 -7.32
N TYR A 193 9.15 14.76 -8.22
CA TYR A 193 10.13 13.67 -8.14
C TYR A 193 11.53 14.25 -8.08
N HIS A 194 12.39 13.65 -7.27
CA HIS A 194 13.77 14.12 -7.09
C HIS A 194 14.58 14.07 -8.39
N ARG A 195 14.36 13.04 -9.22
CA ARG A 195 15.04 12.82 -10.50
C ARG A 195 16.57 12.77 -10.38
N ARG A 196 17.10 12.17 -9.30
CA ARG A 196 18.55 12.04 -9.05
C ARG A 196 19.14 10.70 -9.48
N GLY A 197 18.42 9.90 -10.26
CA GLY A 197 18.89 8.58 -10.69
C GLY A 197 18.81 7.55 -9.57
N GLU A 198 19.17 6.31 -9.89
CA GLU A 198 19.07 5.18 -8.98
C GLU A 198 20.16 5.19 -7.91
N MET A 199 19.76 4.98 -6.65
CA MET A 199 20.69 4.85 -5.53
C MET A 199 21.55 3.60 -5.66
N ARG A 200 22.78 3.70 -5.17
CA ARG A 200 23.79 2.65 -5.05
C ARG A 200 24.14 2.41 -3.59
N ASP A 201 24.09 3.44 -2.77
CA ASP A 201 24.26 3.36 -1.32
C ASP A 201 22.92 3.64 -0.60
N PHE A 202 22.39 2.61 0.06
CA PHE A 202 21.09 2.66 0.75
C PHE A 202 21.18 3.27 2.16
N ASP A 203 22.39 3.57 2.64
CA ASP A 203 22.65 3.97 4.02
C ASP A 203 23.42 5.30 4.12
N HIS A 204 23.73 5.95 2.99
CA HIS A 204 24.43 7.23 2.96
C HIS A 204 23.54 8.39 2.49
N ALA A 205 23.40 9.40 3.35
CA ALA A 205 22.70 10.64 2.99
C ALA A 205 23.58 11.55 2.11
N PRO A 206 23.00 12.30 1.15
CA PRO A 206 21.57 12.35 0.86
C PRO A 206 21.10 11.32 -0.19
N GLU A 207 22.00 10.49 -0.72
CA GLU A 207 21.70 9.49 -1.77
C GLU A 207 20.54 8.56 -1.39
N ASN A 208 20.55 8.05 -0.15
CA ASN A 208 19.52 7.16 0.34
C ASN A 208 18.14 7.82 0.49
N GLN A 209 18.04 9.15 0.44
CA GLN A 209 16.77 9.90 0.55
C GLN A 209 16.34 10.56 -0.76
N HIS A 210 17.26 10.77 -1.71
CA HIS A 210 16.97 11.48 -2.96
C HIS A 210 17.06 10.60 -4.22
N GLY A 211 17.57 9.37 -4.09
CA GLY A 211 17.74 8.43 -5.20
C GLY A 211 16.53 7.53 -5.44
N ASP A 212 16.33 7.09 -6.69
CA ASP A 212 15.34 6.07 -7.05
C ASP A 212 15.71 4.72 -6.41
N ILE A 213 14.74 4.02 -5.80
CA ILE A 213 14.93 2.68 -5.23
C ILE A 213 14.70 1.63 -6.32
N SER A 214 15.76 1.00 -6.83
CA SER A 214 15.64 -0.09 -7.83
C SER A 214 14.75 0.25 -9.04
N GLY A 215 14.75 1.53 -9.47
CA GLY A 215 13.93 2.03 -10.58
C GLY A 215 12.57 2.62 -10.17
N LEU A 216 12.11 2.41 -8.94
CA LEU A 216 10.92 3.06 -8.37
C LEU A 216 11.17 4.56 -8.21
N LYS A 217 10.17 5.37 -8.56
CA LYS A 217 10.38 6.82 -8.75
C LYS A 217 10.18 7.58 -7.46
N ASP A 218 11.28 8.13 -6.98
CA ASP A 218 11.34 8.76 -5.67
C ASP A 218 10.67 10.13 -5.64
N TYR A 219 9.77 10.35 -4.68
CA TYR A 219 9.09 11.63 -4.50
C TYR A 219 10.01 12.64 -3.82
N SER A 220 9.97 13.90 -4.26
CA SER A 220 10.67 15.01 -3.61
C SER A 220 9.95 15.42 -2.32
N ASN A 221 9.96 14.55 -1.32
CA ASN A 221 9.22 14.69 -0.07
C ASN A 221 10.00 15.45 1.02
N ASP A 222 10.85 16.38 0.59
CA ASP A 222 11.66 17.26 1.43
C ASP A 222 10.82 18.14 2.38
N ASP A 223 11.47 18.78 3.35
CA ASP A 223 10.84 19.82 4.18
C ASP A 223 10.68 21.14 3.41
N ASP A 224 9.85 21.11 2.37
CA ASP A 224 9.47 22.28 1.60
C ASP A 224 7.98 22.25 1.18
N ALA A 225 7.59 23.20 0.33
CA ALA A 225 6.22 23.31 -0.16
C ALA A 225 5.84 22.14 -1.09
N ILE A 226 6.76 21.66 -1.92
CA ILE A 226 6.53 20.55 -2.85
C ILE A 226 6.34 19.26 -2.05
N GLY A 227 7.23 18.97 -1.11
CA GLY A 227 7.12 17.81 -0.22
C GLY A 227 5.85 17.85 0.60
N SER A 228 5.42 19.04 1.06
CA SER A 228 4.12 19.21 1.73
C SER A 228 2.94 18.86 0.82
N ASP A 229 2.93 19.32 -0.43
CA ASP A 229 1.85 19.05 -1.39
C ASP A 229 1.76 17.57 -1.75
N ILE A 230 2.90 16.90 -1.92
CA ILE A 230 2.99 15.44 -2.17
C ILE A 230 2.40 14.68 -0.97
N ILE A 231 2.89 14.95 0.24
CA ILE A 231 2.44 14.24 1.44
C ILE A 231 0.96 14.53 1.72
N ASN A 232 0.47 15.75 1.51
CA ASN A 232 -0.96 16.08 1.62
C ASN A 232 -1.82 15.33 0.59
N THR A 233 -1.31 15.13 -0.62
CA THR A 233 -1.99 14.33 -1.65
C THR A 233 -2.09 12.87 -1.20
N LEU A 234 -1.00 12.31 -0.68
CA LEU A 234 -0.98 10.94 -0.17
C LEU A 234 -1.88 10.80 1.07
N ILE A 235 -1.86 11.75 2.02
CA ILE A 235 -2.77 11.76 3.18
C ILE A 235 -4.22 11.63 2.72
N LYS A 236 -4.67 12.45 1.76
CA LYS A 236 -6.06 12.40 1.25
C LYS A 236 -6.41 11.05 0.62
N GLY A 237 -5.50 10.48 -0.18
CA GLY A 237 -5.71 9.16 -0.77
C GLY A 237 -5.82 8.04 0.27
N HIS A 238 -5.04 8.11 1.34
CA HIS A 238 -5.09 7.12 2.43
C HIS A 238 -6.29 7.34 3.37
N SER A 239 -6.67 8.59 3.65
CA SER A 239 -7.92 8.93 4.35
C SER A 239 -9.16 8.42 3.61
N PHE A 240 -9.13 8.40 2.27
CA PHE A 240 -10.20 7.80 1.48
C PHE A 240 -10.38 6.30 1.79
N TRP A 241 -9.29 5.54 1.95
CA TRP A 241 -9.39 4.12 2.31
C TRP A 241 -9.86 3.88 3.74
N ILE A 242 -9.48 4.74 4.69
CA ILE A 242 -10.07 4.73 6.04
C ILE A 242 -11.58 4.98 5.95
N ARG A 243 -12.00 6.00 5.20
CA ARG A 243 -13.42 6.33 5.03
C ARG A 243 -14.21 5.16 4.43
N GLU A 244 -13.72 4.62 3.31
CA GLU A 244 -14.41 3.64 2.50
C GLU A 244 -14.39 2.26 3.13
N ALA A 245 -13.22 1.78 3.55
CA ALA A 245 -13.01 0.42 4.01
C ALA A 245 -12.92 0.28 5.53
N ASP A 246 -12.73 1.37 6.28
CA ASP A 246 -12.58 1.33 7.75
C ASP A 246 -11.33 0.57 8.24
N VAL A 247 -10.23 0.67 7.48
CA VAL A 247 -8.96 0.05 7.89
C VAL A 247 -8.42 0.65 9.18
N ASP A 248 -7.86 -0.20 10.05
CA ASP A 248 -7.49 0.16 11.42
C ASP A 248 -6.12 0.85 11.54
N GLY A 249 -5.27 0.72 10.53
CA GLY A 249 -3.95 1.30 10.58
C GLY A 249 -3.12 1.12 9.33
N PHE A 250 -1.95 1.75 9.35
CA PHE A 250 -0.99 1.70 8.26
C PHE A 250 0.40 1.31 8.76
N ARG A 251 1.05 0.39 8.04
CA ARG A 251 2.50 0.18 8.11
C ARG A 251 3.13 1.03 6.99
N VAL A 252 3.98 1.97 7.35
CA VAL A 252 4.59 2.90 6.38
C VAL A 252 5.90 2.32 5.86
N ASP A 253 5.99 2.11 4.54
CA ASP A 253 7.17 1.59 3.87
C ASP A 253 8.30 2.62 3.77
N ALA A 254 9.55 2.12 3.69
CA ALA A 254 10.72 2.89 3.30
C ALA A 254 10.99 4.19 4.09
N VAL A 255 10.56 4.29 5.36
CA VAL A 255 10.71 5.52 6.16
C VAL A 255 12.14 6.07 6.21
N LYS A 256 13.17 5.21 6.16
CA LYS A 256 14.59 5.65 6.15
C LYS A 256 14.99 6.43 4.89
N HIS A 257 14.21 6.31 3.82
CA HIS A 257 14.45 6.90 2.51
C HIS A 257 13.65 8.18 2.28
N MET A 258 12.91 8.65 3.28
CA MET A 258 12.10 9.85 3.17
C MET A 258 12.78 11.06 3.83
N GLY A 259 12.35 12.25 3.43
CA GLY A 259 12.68 13.50 4.11
C GLY A 259 12.32 13.46 5.60
N GLU A 260 13.08 14.20 6.41
CA GLU A 260 13.12 14.09 7.88
C GLU A 260 11.75 14.09 8.57
N ILE A 261 10.82 14.88 8.04
CA ILE A 261 9.49 15.08 8.65
C ILE A 261 8.33 14.50 7.82
N ALA A 262 8.60 13.91 6.65
CA ALA A 262 7.56 13.45 5.73
C ALA A 262 6.67 12.38 6.38
N SER A 263 7.30 11.38 7.03
CA SER A 263 6.59 10.33 7.77
C SER A 263 5.82 10.89 8.98
N SER A 264 6.39 11.84 9.70
CA SER A 264 5.74 12.50 10.85
C SER A 264 4.50 13.31 10.43
N ARG A 265 4.60 14.06 9.32
CA ARG A 265 3.48 14.79 8.71
C ARG A 265 2.36 13.84 8.31
N PHE A 266 2.69 12.75 7.61
CA PHE A 266 1.70 11.74 7.23
C PHE A 266 0.99 11.15 8.46
N CYS A 267 1.75 10.60 9.41
CA CYS A 267 1.21 9.96 10.60
C CYS A 267 0.34 10.90 11.46
N SER A 268 0.76 12.17 11.63
CA SER A 268 0.03 13.13 12.45
C SER A 268 -1.31 13.52 11.82
N ASN A 269 -1.34 13.73 10.50
CA ASN A 269 -2.56 14.11 9.80
C ASN A 269 -3.54 12.92 9.66
N ILE A 270 -3.04 11.69 9.48
CA ILE A 270 -3.90 10.51 9.53
C ILE A 270 -4.57 10.40 10.91
N ARG A 271 -3.83 10.59 12.00
CA ARG A 271 -4.40 10.59 13.36
C ARG A 271 -5.40 11.72 13.58
N GLU A 272 -5.18 12.88 12.98
CA GLU A 272 -6.14 13.99 13.06
C GLU A 272 -7.42 13.70 12.29
N TYR A 273 -7.30 13.07 11.11
CA TYR A 273 -8.44 12.65 10.31
C TYR A 273 -9.37 11.65 11.01
N THR A 274 -8.81 10.74 11.82
CA THR A 274 -9.55 9.67 12.49
C THR A 274 -10.11 10.05 13.87
N ARG A 275 -9.95 11.31 14.31
CA ARG A 275 -10.53 11.81 15.56
C ARG A 275 -11.99 12.21 15.39
#